data_AF-A0A0Q8SNK1-F1
#
_entry.id   AF-A0A0Q8SNK1-F1
#
_cell.length_a   1.000
_cell.length_b   1.000
_cell.length_c   1.000
_cell.angle_alpha   90.00
_cell.angle_beta   90.00
_cell.angle_gamma   90.00
#
_symmetry.space_group_name_H-M   'P 1'
#
loop_
_entity.id
_entity.type
_entity.pdbx_description
1 polymer ?
#
loop_
_entity_poly.entity_id
_entity_poly.type
_entity_poly.pdbx_seq_one_letter_code
_entity_poly.pdbx_strand_id
1 'polypeptide(L)'
;MSRAIEQVQHCTTMADVRREIDALDDILVPLLVQRSGYMTQAARIKHSDVQVRDEARIQAIVDRVRERALAQGGQADVVEAIYRGIMEASIAYEHREFARLRAGHASDAGQTAGSAA
;
A
#
# COMPACT_ATOMS: atom_id res chain seq x y z
N MET A 1 -4.20 -6.84 25.81
CA MET A 1 -3.11 -7.00 24.82
C MET A 1 -2.03 -5.97 25.14
N SER A 2 -0.76 -6.34 25.07
CA SER A 2 0.38 -5.43 25.25
C SER A 2 0.54 -4.53 24.02
N ARG A 3 0.96 -3.27 24.22
CA ARG A 3 1.14 -2.28 23.15
C ARG A 3 2.41 -2.59 22.34
N ALA A 4 2.45 -2.23 21.06
CA ALA A 4 3.61 -2.46 20.20
C ALA A 4 4.90 -1.84 20.76
N ILE A 5 4.82 -0.64 21.36
CA ILE A 5 5.99 0.01 21.96
C ILE A 5 6.63 -0.79 23.09
N GLU A 6 5.85 -1.65 23.77
CA GLU A 6 6.33 -2.49 24.89
C GLU A 6 7.12 -3.72 24.40
N GLN A 7 7.08 -4.01 23.09
CA GLN A 7 7.83 -5.10 22.47
C GLN A 7 9.23 -4.67 22.01
N VAL A 8 9.53 -3.37 22.05
CA VAL A 8 10.84 -2.82 21.67
C VAL A 8 11.91 -3.33 22.61
N GLN A 9 12.93 -3.99 22.05
CA GLN A 9 14.06 -4.49 22.82
C GLN A 9 15.00 -3.35 23.21
N HIS A 10 15.53 -3.41 24.43
CA HIS A 10 16.57 -2.49 24.86
C HIS A 10 17.87 -2.78 24.08
N CYS A 11 18.23 -1.88 23.18
CA CYS A 11 19.43 -1.97 22.36
C CYS A 11 20.58 -1.20 23.03
N THR A 12 21.78 -1.78 23.07
CA THR A 12 22.98 -1.11 23.61
C THR A 12 23.94 -0.65 22.50
N THR A 13 23.76 -1.16 21.28
CA THR A 13 24.57 -0.81 20.12
C THR A 13 23.69 -0.51 18.89
N MET A 14 24.25 0.21 17.91
CA MET A 14 23.60 0.38 16.62
C MET A 14 23.45 -0.93 15.83
N ALA A 15 24.30 -1.93 16.12
CA ALA A 15 24.16 -3.26 15.51
C ALA A 15 22.89 -3.96 16.01
N ASP A 16 22.56 -3.81 17.30
CA ASP A 16 21.29 -4.31 17.86
C ASP A 16 20.10 -3.63 17.19
N VAL A 17 20.11 -2.29 17.12
CA VAL A 17 19.03 -1.53 16.48
C VAL A 17 18.77 -2.01 15.06
N ARG A 18 19.83 -2.19 14.25
CA ARG A 18 19.71 -2.66 12.86
C ARG A 18 19.12 -4.06 12.80
N ARG A 19 19.60 -4.98 13.62
CA ARG A 19 19.07 -6.36 13.67
C ARG A 19 17.58 -6.38 14.00
N GLU A 20 17.14 -5.60 14.99
CA GLU A 20 15.72 -5.56 15.36
C GLU A 20 14.85 -4.89 14.26
N ILE A 21 15.38 -3.87 13.58
CA ILE A 21 14.71 -3.24 12.43
C ILE A 21 14.62 -4.21 11.25
N ASP A 22 15.72 -4.87 10.87
CA ASP A 22 15.76 -5.82 9.77
C ASP A 22 14.74 -6.95 10.00
N ALA A 23 14.64 -7.47 11.24
CA ALA A 23 13.66 -8.48 11.60
C ALA A 23 12.20 -7.98 11.48
N LEU A 24 11.93 -6.71 11.76
CA LEU A 24 10.62 -6.10 11.53
C LEU A 24 10.35 -5.91 10.03
N ASP A 25 11.35 -5.50 9.27
CA ASP A 25 11.23 -5.29 7.83
C ASP A 25 10.97 -6.60 7.07
N ASP A 26 11.55 -7.72 7.52
CA ASP A 26 11.24 -9.06 7.02
C ASP A 26 9.75 -9.43 7.18
N ILE A 27 9.06 -8.83 8.14
CA ILE A 27 7.61 -8.99 8.34
C ILE A 27 6.83 -7.95 7.54
N LEU A 28 7.30 -6.70 7.52
CA LEU A 28 6.60 -5.59 6.87
C LEU A 28 6.57 -5.74 5.34
N VAL A 29 7.67 -6.17 4.72
CA VAL A 29 7.77 -6.27 3.25
C VAL A 29 6.72 -7.22 2.66
N PRO A 30 6.55 -8.48 3.14
CA PRO A 30 5.49 -9.35 2.66
C PRO A 30 4.08 -8.75 2.82
N LEU A 31 3.82 -8.05 3.93
CA LEU A 31 2.53 -7.40 4.17
C LEU A 31 2.29 -6.23 3.21
N LEU A 32 3.32 -5.45 2.90
CA LEU A 32 3.26 -4.37 1.92
C LEU A 32 3.02 -4.91 0.51
N VAL A 33 3.63 -6.04 0.15
CA VAL A 33 3.37 -6.73 -1.13
C VAL A 33 1.93 -7.22 -1.23
N GLN A 34 1.38 -7.82 -0.16
CA GLN A 34 -0.04 -8.20 -0.14
C GLN A 34 -0.96 -6.98 -0.27
N ARG A 35 -0.65 -5.92 0.49
CA ARG A 35 -1.41 -4.66 0.45
C ARG A 35 -1.40 -4.04 -0.94
N SER A 36 -0.25 -4.02 -1.62
CA SER A 36 -0.15 -3.47 -2.98
C SER A 36 -0.82 -4.37 -4.02
N GLY A 37 -0.82 -5.69 -3.84
CA GLY A 37 -1.55 -6.63 -4.70
C GLY A 37 -3.06 -6.35 -4.77
N TYR A 38 -3.67 -5.83 -3.70
CA TYR A 38 -5.06 -5.36 -3.73
C TYR A 38 -5.28 -4.15 -4.64
N MET A 39 -4.25 -3.37 -4.96
CA MET A 39 -4.38 -2.26 -5.91
C MET A 39 -4.54 -2.77 -7.34
N THR A 40 -3.96 -3.92 -7.70
CA THR A 40 -4.26 -4.58 -8.98
C THR A 40 -5.73 -5.01 -9.06
N GLN A 41 -6.30 -5.47 -7.94
CA GLN A 41 -7.73 -5.78 -7.86
C GLN A 41 -8.57 -4.51 -8.00
N ALA A 42 -8.17 -3.42 -7.35
CA ALA A 42 -8.83 -2.13 -7.48
C ALA A 42 -8.80 -1.61 -8.92
N ALA A 43 -7.64 -1.68 -9.60
CA ALA A 43 -7.48 -1.31 -11.01
C ALA A 43 -8.41 -2.11 -11.94
N ARG A 44 -8.64 -3.40 -11.65
CA ARG A 44 -9.60 -4.24 -12.41
C ARG A 44 -11.06 -3.80 -12.20
N ILE A 45 -11.41 -3.41 -10.98
CA ILE A 45 -12.77 -3.02 -10.59
C ILE A 45 -13.11 -1.61 -11.06
N LYS A 46 -12.17 -0.66 -10.99
CA LYS A 46 -12.41 0.73 -11.39
C LYS A 46 -12.67 0.83 -12.89
N HIS A 47 -13.58 1.74 -13.25
CA HIS A 47 -14.00 1.96 -14.63
C HIS A 47 -13.39 3.22 -15.24
N SER A 48 -12.86 4.12 -14.40
CA SER A 48 -12.23 5.38 -14.82
C SER A 48 -11.02 5.73 -13.94
N ASP A 49 -10.06 6.46 -14.51
CA ASP A 49 -8.82 6.85 -13.83
C ASP A 49 -9.03 7.92 -12.74
N VAL A 50 -10.09 8.73 -12.85
CA VAL A 50 -10.48 9.73 -11.85
C VAL A 50 -10.87 9.08 -10.53
N GLN A 51 -11.16 7.78 -10.53
CA GLN A 51 -11.47 7.00 -9.32
C GLN A 51 -10.21 6.49 -8.62
N VAL A 52 -9.01 6.67 -9.21
CA VAL A 52 -7.76 6.15 -8.64
C VAL A 52 -7.39 6.91 -7.36
N ARG A 53 -7.59 8.23 -7.34
CA ARG A 53 -7.38 9.05 -6.14
C ARG A 53 -8.72 9.40 -5.48
N ASP A 54 -8.93 8.84 -4.29
CA ASP A 54 -10.09 9.10 -3.45
C ASP A 54 -9.65 9.77 -2.13
N GLU A 55 -9.82 11.09 -2.06
CA GLU A 55 -9.42 11.91 -0.90
C GLU A 55 -10.19 11.52 0.38
N ALA A 56 -11.47 11.17 0.26
CA ALA A 56 -12.26 10.73 1.40
C ALA A 56 -11.72 9.41 1.96
N ARG A 57 -11.33 8.49 1.06
CA ARG A 57 -10.70 7.24 1.47
C ARG A 57 -9.32 7.46 2.10
N ILE A 58 -8.51 8.35 1.55
CA ILE A 58 -7.20 8.72 2.13
C ILE A 58 -7.38 9.24 3.55
N GLN A 59 -8.30 10.20 3.76
CA GLN A 59 -8.54 10.75 5.09
C GLN A 59 -9.02 9.68 6.08
N ALA A 60 -9.93 8.79 5.67
CA ALA A 60 -10.39 7.68 6.50
C ALA A 60 -9.26 6.70 6.87
N ILE A 61 -8.23 6.52 6.01
CA ILE A 61 -7.04 5.74 6.37
C ILE A 61 -6.19 6.50 7.39
N VAL A 62 -5.94 7.80 7.15
CA VAL A 62 -5.16 8.66 8.05
C VAL A 62 -5.75 8.64 9.47
N ASP A 63 -7.04 8.91 9.61
CA ASP A 63 -7.70 8.95 10.93
C ASP A 63 -7.54 7.61 11.66
N ARG A 64 -7.79 6.50 10.94
CA ARG A 64 -7.65 5.14 11.49
C ARG A 64 -6.23 4.82 11.93
N VAL A 65 -5.20 5.24 11.19
CA VAL A 65 -3.81 4.90 11.56
C VAL A 65 -3.27 5.81 12.65
N ARG A 66 -3.71 7.07 12.71
CA ARG A 66 -3.40 7.98 13.81
C ARG A 66 -3.94 7.45 15.13
N GLU A 67 -5.22 7.05 15.16
CA GLU A 67 -5.85 6.44 16.34
C GLU A 67 -5.08 5.18 16.79
N ARG A 68 -4.77 4.30 15.84
CA ARG A 68 -4.03 3.07 16.13
C ARG A 68 -2.60 3.35 16.63
N ALA A 69 -1.91 4.34 16.07
CA ALA A 69 -0.57 4.71 16.50
C ALA A 69 -0.56 5.08 17.99
N LEU A 70 -1.50 5.94 18.41
CA LEU A 70 -1.64 6.36 19.80
C LEU A 70 -1.97 5.18 20.72
N ALA A 71 -2.91 4.32 20.31
CA ALA A 71 -3.29 3.13 21.07
C ALA A 71 -2.12 2.15 21.27
N GLN A 72 -1.16 2.13 20.34
CA GLN A 72 0.04 1.29 20.40
C GLN A 72 1.24 1.98 21.08
N GLY A 73 1.05 3.20 21.59
CA GLY A 73 2.09 3.98 22.26
C GLY A 73 3.10 4.67 21.32
N GLY A 74 2.76 4.78 20.04
CA GLY A 74 3.56 5.47 19.02
C GLY A 74 3.14 6.93 18.81
N GLN A 75 3.88 7.61 17.93
CA GLN A 75 3.61 8.99 17.54
C GLN A 75 2.72 9.03 16.29
N ALA A 76 1.54 9.65 16.39
CA ALA A 76 0.56 9.69 15.30
C ALA A 76 1.11 10.31 14.01
N ASP A 77 1.87 11.40 14.13
CA ASP A 77 2.39 12.14 12.98
C ASP A 77 3.43 11.34 12.18
N VAL A 78 4.27 10.56 12.88
CA VAL A 78 5.24 9.64 12.24
C VAL A 78 4.51 8.55 11.45
N VAL A 79 3.50 7.93 12.06
CA VAL A 79 2.73 6.86 11.39
C VAL A 79 1.93 7.40 10.22
N GLU A 80 1.33 8.59 10.36
CA GLU A 80 0.63 9.25 9.24
C GLU A 80 1.58 9.49 8.06
N ALA A 81 2.77 10.05 8.29
CA ALA A 81 3.72 10.33 7.21
C ALA A 81 4.09 9.06 6.43
N ILE A 82 4.34 7.96 7.13
CA ILE A 82 4.61 6.65 6.51
C ILE A 82 3.40 6.20 5.66
N TYR A 83 2.19 6.27 6.22
CA TYR A 83 0.99 5.83 5.52
C TYR A 83 0.65 6.69 4.31
N ARG A 84 0.89 8.01 4.36
CA ARG A 84 0.77 8.88 3.19
C ARG A 84 1.74 8.46 2.09
N GLY A 85 3.01 8.17 2.42
CA GLY A 85 3.96 7.61 1.46
C GLY A 85 3.48 6.31 0.82
N ILE A 86 2.95 5.38 1.62
CA ILE A 86 2.36 4.13 1.12
C ILE A 86 1.17 4.41 0.20
N MET A 87 0.29 5.35 0.55
CA MET A 87 -0.88 5.72 -0.26
C MET A 87 -0.47 6.29 -1.61
N GLU A 88 0.45 7.25 -1.65
CA GLU A 88 0.94 7.83 -2.90
C GLU A 88 1.62 6.78 -3.79
N ALA A 89 2.44 5.89 -3.21
CA ALA A 89 3.03 4.78 -3.95
C ALA A 89 1.96 3.80 -4.50
N SER A 90 0.89 3.57 -3.74
CA SER A 90 -0.23 2.71 -4.13
C SER A 90 -1.02 3.30 -5.28
N ILE A 91 -1.34 4.60 -5.21
CA ILE A 91 -2.03 5.36 -6.26
C ILE A 91 -1.21 5.31 -7.56
N ALA A 92 0.10 5.59 -7.47
CA ALA A 92 0.98 5.53 -8.63
C ALA A 92 1.07 4.12 -9.23
N TYR A 93 1.10 3.08 -8.40
CA TYR A 93 1.08 1.68 -8.86
C TYR A 93 -0.25 1.32 -9.52
N GLU A 94 -1.37 1.73 -8.92
CA GLU A 94 -2.71 1.49 -9.45
C GLU A 94 -2.90 2.13 -10.83
N HIS A 95 -2.44 3.36 -11.05
CA HIS A 95 -2.45 4.01 -12.37
C HIS A 95 -1.72 3.16 -13.43
N ARG A 96 -0.55 2.61 -13.10
CA ARG A 96 0.22 1.75 -14.03
C ARG A 96 -0.53 0.46 -14.35
N GLU A 97 -1.09 -0.20 -13.34
CA GLU A 97 -1.85 -1.43 -13.54
C GLU A 97 -3.15 -1.20 -14.32
N PHE A 98 -3.84 -0.10 -14.06
CA PHE A 98 -5.04 0.28 -14.81
C PHE A 98 -4.70 0.46 -16.30
N ALA A 99 -3.65 1.23 -16.62
CA ALA A 99 -3.19 1.43 -17.99
C ALA A 99 -2.81 0.12 -18.67
N ARG A 100 -2.07 -0.75 -17.97
CA ARG A 100 -1.67 -2.08 -18.47
C ARG A 100 -2.87 -2.96 -18.83
N LEU A 101 -3.88 -3.02 -17.95
CA LEU A 101 -5.09 -3.81 -18.17
C LEU A 101 -5.93 -3.28 -19.35
N ARG A 102 -6.01 -1.97 -19.55
CA ARG A 102 -6.76 -1.37 -20.67
C ARG A 102 -6.02 -1.48 -22.00
N ALA A 103 -4.70 -1.39 -22.01
CA ALA A 103 -3.88 -1.64 -23.20
C ALA A 103 -3.98 -3.11 -23.66
N GLY A 104 -3.99 -4.07 -22.73
CA GLY A 104 -4.19 -5.48 -23.05
C GLY A 104 -5.55 -5.77 -23.70
N HIS A 105 -6.63 -5.16 -23.21
CA HIS A 105 -7.96 -5.30 -23.81
C HIS A 105 -8.07 -4.67 -25.21
N ALA A 106 -7.36 -3.56 -25.48
CA ALA A 106 -7.35 -2.94 -26.80
C ALA A 106 -6.69 -3.84 -27.86
N SER A 107 -5.64 -4.56 -27.49
CA SER A 107 -4.93 -5.50 -28.38
C SER A 107 -5.76 -6.76 -28.70
N ASP A 108 -6.61 -7.23 -27.78
CA ASP A 108 -7.47 -8.41 -27.96
C ASP A 108 -8.71 -8.10 -28.83
N ALA A 109 -9.27 -6.89 -28.71
CA ALA A 109 -10.38 -6.43 -29.54
C ALA A 109 -9.99 -6.28 -31.03
N GLY A 110 -8.71 -6.06 -31.34
CA GLY A 110 -8.20 -5.98 -32.71
C GLY A 110 -8.03 -7.33 -33.41
N GLN A 111 -7.90 -8.43 -32.67
CA GLN A 111 -7.68 -9.77 -33.25
C GLN A 111 -8.99 -10.51 -33.58
N THR A 112 -10.09 -10.17 -32.92
CA THR A 112 -11.42 -10.79 -33.17
C THR A 112 -12.11 -10.26 -34.43
N ALA A 113 -11.71 -9.10 -34.96
CA ALA A 113 -12.25 -8.54 -36.20
C ALA A 113 -11.55 -9.06 -37.48
N GLY A 114 -10.48 -9.87 -37.36
CA GLY A 114 -9.62 -10.27 -38.48
C GLY A 114 -9.82 -11.70 -39.02
N SER A 115 -10.78 -12.48 -38.51
CA SER A 115 -10.99 -13.89 -38.91
C SER A 115 -12.35 -14.12 -39.57
N ALA A 116 -12.65 -13.34 -40.61
CA ALA A 116 -13.72 -13.61 -41.56
C ALA A 116 -13.25 -13.21 -42.96
N ALA A 117 -12.39 -14.05 -43.55
CA ALA A 117 -12.05 -14.04 -44.97
C ALA A 117 -11.76 -15.48 -45.41
#